data_AF-A0A140L339-F1
#
_entry.id   AF-A0A140L339-F1
#
_cell.length_a   1.000
_cell.length_b   1.000
_cell.length_c   1.000
_cell.angle_alpha   90.00
_cell.angle_beta   90.00
_cell.angle_gamma   90.00
#
_symmetry.space_group_name_H-M   'P 1'
#
loop_
_entity.id
_entity.type
_entity.pdbx_description
1 polymer ?
#
loop_
_entity_poly.entity_id
_entity_poly.type
_entity_poly.pdbx_seq_one_letter_code
_entity_poly.pdbx_strand_id
1 'polypeptide(L)' 'MTKYREILRLYSQGISQRSIATSCECSRNTVSKVIARAKELKHF' A
#
# COMPACT_ATOMS: atom_id res chain seq x y z
N MET A 1 -2.98 -13.30 -3.99
CA MET A 1 -3.72 -12.08 -4.37
C MET A 1 -4.58 -11.65 -3.18
N THR A 2 -4.07 -10.77 -2.31
CA THR A 2 -4.60 -9.40 -2.22
C THR A 2 -3.48 -8.44 -1.80
N LYS A 3 -2.68 -8.00 -2.79
CA LYS A 3 -1.65 -6.97 -2.58
C LYS A 3 -2.23 -5.68 -2.00
N TYR A 4 -3.50 -5.38 -2.29
CA TYR A 4 -4.19 -4.20 -1.76
C TYR A 4 -4.25 -4.17 -0.22
N ARG A 5 -4.83 -5.20 0.41
CA ARG A 5 -5.00 -5.24 1.88
C ARG A 5 -3.65 -5.28 2.59
N GLU A 6 -2.69 -6.01 2.02
CA GLU A 6 -1.35 -6.12 2.59
C GLU A 6 -0.58 -4.79 2.50
N ILE A 7 -0.67 -4.08 1.37
CA ILE A 7 -0.10 -2.73 1.22
C ILE A 7 -0.67 -1.79 2.29
N LEU A 8 -1.98 -1.80 2.51
CA LEU A 8 -2.62 -0.93 3.51
C LEU A 8 -2.21 -1.29 4.94
N ARG A 9 -2.12 -2.58 5.26
CA ARG A 9 -1.66 -3.08 6.56
C ARG A 9 -0.22 -2.66 6.85
N LEU A 10 0.69 -2.82 5.89
CA LEU A 10 2.09 -2.43 6.07
C LEU A 10 2.24 -0.91 6.14
N TYR A 11 1.43 -0.16 5.38
CA TYR A 11 1.41 1.30 5.44
C TYR A 11 0.92 1.83 6.79
N SER A 12 -0.12 1.21 7.38
CA SER A 12 -0.60 1.59 8.73
C SER A 12 0.41 1.28 9.83
N GLN A 13 1.33 0.33 9.61
CA GLN A 13 2.48 0.06 10.48
C GLN A 13 3.63 1.07 10.30
N GLY A 14 3.49 2.08 9.43
CA GLY A 14 4.51 3.11 9.19
C GLY A 14 5.64 2.67 8.26
N ILE A 15 5.49 1.53 7.58
CA ILE A 15 6.51 1.01 6.66
C ILE A 15 6.57 1.90 5.41
N SER A 16 7.78 2.18 4.93
CA SER A 16 7.97 3.01 3.73
C SER A 16 7.38 2.35 2.48
N GLN A 17 6.83 3.16 1.57
CA GLN A 17 6.27 2.65 0.30
C GLN A 17 7.30 1.88 -0.55
N ARG A 18 8.59 2.18 -0.41
CA ARG A 18 9.67 1.47 -1.10
C ARG A 18 9.83 0.05 -0.56
N SER A 19 9.86 -0.12 0.76
CA SER A 19 9.93 -1.43 1.41
C SER A 19 8.67 -2.25 1.11
N ILE A 20 7.49 -1.63 1.15
CA ILE A 20 6.22 -2.29 0.80
C ILE A 20 6.24 -2.78 -0.65
N ALA A 21 6.75 -1.98 -1.58
CA ALA A 21 6.86 -2.36 -2.99
C ALA A 21 7.72 -3.63 -3.17
N THR A 22 8.83 -3.72 -2.44
CA THR A 22 9.70 -4.91 -2.42
C THR A 22 8.98 -6.11 -1.79
N SER A 23 8.35 -5.95 -0.62
CA SER A 23 7.64 -7.03 0.09
C SER A 23 6.40 -7.55 -0.64
N CYS A 24 5.68 -6.68 -1.35
CA CYS A 24 4.48 -7.03 -2.10
C CYS A 24 4.76 -7.36 -3.58
N GLU A 25 6.05 -7.40 -3.97
CA GLU A 25 6.50 -7.65 -5.35
C GLU A 25 5.71 -6.81 -6.36
N CYS A 26 5.66 -5.50 -6.13
CA CYS A 26 4.91 -4.57 -6.98
C CYS A 26 5.67 -3.26 -7.18
N SER A 27 5.23 -2.46 -8.14
CA SER A 27 5.83 -1.14 -8.33
C SER A 27 5.46 -0.21 -7.17
N ARG A 28 6.35 0.72 -6.83
CA ARG A 28 6.04 1.79 -5.87
C ARG A 28 4.81 2.61 -6.31
N ASN A 29 4.61 2.79 -7.61
CA ASN A 29 3.45 3.49 -8.15
C ASN A 29 2.14 2.75 -7.83
N THR A 30 2.16 1.41 -7.82
CA THR A 30 1.03 0.60 -7.36
C THR A 30 0.74 0.87 -5.89
N VAL A 31 1.76 0.90 -5.04
CA VAL A 31 1.61 1.23 -3.61
C VAL A 31 1.00 2.62 -3.42
N SER A 32 1.51 3.63 -4.12
CA SER A 32 0.98 5.00 -4.04
C SER A 32 -0.47 5.09 -4.49
N LYS A 33 -0.85 4.44 -5.61
CA LYS A 33 -2.25 4.40 -6.09
C LYS A 33 -3.19 3.73 -5.11
N VAL A 34 -2.75 2.62 -4.50
CA VAL A 34 -3.53 1.89 -3.49
C VAL A 34 -3.78 2.74 -2.26
N ILE A 35 -2.75 3.42 -1.73
CA ILE A 35 -2.88 4.32 -0.58
C ILE A 35 -3.78 5.51 -0.93
N ALA A 36 -3.60 6.13 -2.09
CA ALA A 36 -4.44 7.25 -2.54
C ALA A 36 -5.92 6.84 -2.63
N ARG A 37 -6.19 5.69 -3.26
CA ARG A 37 -7.54 5.15 -3.37
C ARG A 37 -8.17 4.85 -2.01
N ALA A 38 -7.39 4.32 -1.06
CA ALA A 38 -7.90 4.03 0.26
C ALA A 38 -8.22 5.30 1.07
N LYS A 39 -7.46 6.38 0.89
CA LYS A 39 -7.76 7.70 1.47
C LYS A 39 -9.03 8.31 0.90
N GLU A 40 -9.24 8.22 -0.42
CA GLU A 40 -10.49 8.66 -1.07
C GLU A 40 -11.72 7.94 -0.52
N LEU A 41 -11.60 6.63 -0.28
CA LEU A 41 -12.68 5.79 0.24
C LEU A 41 -12.90 5.94 1.77
N LYS A 42 -12.20 6.87 2.45
CA LYS A 42 -12.24 7.06 3.90
C LYS A 42 -11.96 5.79 4.70
N HIS A 43 -11.13 4.89 4.15
CA HIS A 43 -10.78 3.63 4.82
C HIS A 43 -9.58 3.78 5.78
N PHE A 44 -9.26 5.01 6.18
CA PHE A 44 -8.13 5.41 7.02
C PHE A 44 -8.52 6.54 7.94
#